data_AF-A0A2R6D6J3-F1
#
_entry.id   AF-A0A2R6D6J3-F1
#
_cell.length_a   1.000
_cell.length_b   1.000
_cell.length_c   1.000
_cell.angle_alpha   90.00
_cell.angle_beta   90.00
_cell.angle_gamma   90.00
#
_symmetry.space_group_name_H-M   'P 1'
#
loop_
_entity.id
_entity.type
_entity.pdbx_description
1 polymer ?
#
loop_
_entity_poly.entity_id
_entity_poly.type
_entity_poly.pdbx_seq_one_letter_code
_entity_poly.pdbx_strand_id
1 'polypeptide(L)' 'MSVTAILTETDRKRITGEADVPDDKRYQSVSRVRNRIQQIEQDVTTLEKHRPDLLEELREVVCDEE' A
#
# COMPACT_ATOMS: atom_id res chain seq x y z
N MET A 1 8.52 3.04 17.07
CA MET A 1 7.54 3.70 16.18
C MET A 1 7.20 2.70 15.10
N SER A 2 5.93 2.34 14.94
CA SER A 2 5.50 1.45 13.86
C SER A 2 5.53 2.23 12.54
N VAL A 3 6.35 1.80 11.58
CA VAL A 3 6.34 2.36 10.24
C VAL A 3 5.11 1.82 9.50
N THR A 4 4.32 2.70 8.91
CA THR A 4 3.14 2.32 8.12
C THR A 4 3.52 2.35 6.64
N ALA A 5 3.33 1.23 5.96
CA ALA A 5 3.46 1.14 4.50
C ALA A 5 2.13 1.56 3.82
N ILE A 6 1.72 0.88 2.75
CA ILE A 6 0.47 1.19 2.02
C ILE A 6 -0.77 0.95 2.89
N LEU A 7 -0.77 -0.11 3.70
CA LEU A 7 -1.88 -0.50 4.56
C LEU A 7 -1.62 -0.08 6.01
N THR A 8 -2.58 0.65 6.60
CA THR A 8 -2.61 0.81 8.07
C THR A 8 -3.04 -0.49 8.72
N GLU A 9 -2.78 -0.64 10.03
CA GLU A 9 -3.30 -1.79 10.79
C GLU A 9 -4.83 -1.92 10.69
N THR A 10 -5.54 -0.80 10.64
CA THR A 10 -7.00 -0.79 10.48
C THR A 10 -7.40 -1.26 9.08
N ASP A 11 -6.68 -0.84 8.04
CA ASP A 11 -6.96 -1.28 6.67
C ASP A 11 -6.75 -2.79 6.53
N ARG A 12 -5.67 -3.34 7.12
CA ARG A 12 -5.43 -4.80 7.17
C ARG A 12 -6.61 -5.54 7.79
N LYS A 13 -7.00 -5.20 9.02
CA LYS A 13 -8.11 -5.85 9.73
C LYS A 13 -9.45 -5.78 8.98
N ARG A 14 -9.72 -4.66 8.29
CA ARG A 14 -10.98 -4.48 7.55
C ARG A 14 -11.00 -5.25 6.23
N ILE A 15 -9.85 -5.34 5.56
CA ILE A 15 -9.71 -6.09 4.31
C ILE A 15 -9.70 -7.60 4.59
N THR A 16 -9.05 -8.06 5.66
CA THR A 16 -8.93 -9.51 5.97
C THR A 16 -10.19 -10.12 6.56
N GLY A 17 -11.22 -9.34 6.90
CA GLY A 17 -12.41 -9.87 7.56
C GLY A 17 -12.42 -9.72 9.08
N GLU A 18 -11.25 -9.53 9.69
CA GLU A 18 -11.04 -9.55 11.15
C GLU A 18 -11.80 -8.46 11.91
N ALA A 19 -12.07 -7.33 11.28
CA ALA A 19 -12.91 -6.29 11.86
C ALA A 19 -14.39 -6.56 11.56
N ASP A 20 -15.19 -6.78 12.60
CA ASP A 20 -16.65 -6.80 12.49
C ASP A 20 -17.19 -5.37 12.32
N VAL A 21 -17.19 -4.89 11.07
CA VAL A 21 -17.66 -3.55 10.70
C VAL A 21 -18.61 -3.63 9.50
N PRO A 22 -19.53 -2.65 9.35
CA PRO A 22 -20.43 -2.59 8.20
C PRO A 22 -19.68 -2.56 6.87
N ASP A 23 -20.33 -3.07 5.82
CA ASP A 23 -19.74 -3.18 4.47
C ASP A 23 -19.27 -1.83 3.92
N ASP A 24 -19.95 -0.73 4.23
CA ASP A 24 -19.52 0.62 3.85
C ASP A 24 -18.13 0.97 4.39
N LYS A 25 -17.78 0.50 5.60
CA LYS A 25 -16.46 0.73 6.21
C LYS A 25 -15.39 -0.15 5.59
N ARG A 26 -15.74 -1.38 5.17
CA ARG A 26 -14.85 -2.25 4.39
C ARG A 26 -14.56 -1.62 3.02
N TYR A 27 -15.61 -1.18 2.33
CA TYR A 27 -15.51 -0.49 1.04
C TYR A 27 -14.67 0.80 1.12
N GLN A 28 -14.85 1.59 2.18
CA GLN A 28 -14.02 2.78 2.43
C GLN A 28 -12.53 2.44 2.55
N SER A 29 -12.18 1.38 3.28
CA SER A 29 -10.77 0.96 3.39
C SER A 29 -10.23 0.49 2.04
N VAL A 30 -10.98 -0.30 1.27
CA VAL A 30 -10.57 -0.71 -0.09
C VAL A 30 -10.34 0.51 -0.99
N SER A 31 -11.27 1.46 -1.00
CA SER A 31 -11.17 2.69 -1.81
C SER A 31 -9.94 3.53 -1.44
N ARG A 32 -9.67 3.70 -0.14
CA ARG A 32 -8.47 4.40 0.34
C ARG A 32 -7.19 3.72 -0.11
N VAL A 33 -7.15 2.39 -0.03
CA VAL A 33 -5.98 1.60 -0.44
C VAL A 33 -5.75 1.75 -1.95
N ARG A 34 -6.79 1.71 -2.77
CA ARG A 34 -6.66 1.98 -4.22
C ARG A 34 -6.06 3.35 -4.49
N ASN A 35 -6.52 4.40 -3.82
CA ASN A 35 -5.96 5.74 -4.00
C ASN A 35 -4.48 5.79 -3.59
N ARG A 36 -4.08 5.09 -2.51
CA ARG A 36 -2.68 5.00 -2.11
C ARG A 36 -1.83 4.27 -3.15
N ILE A 37 -2.33 3.18 -3.72
CA ILE A 37 -1.64 2.47 -4.81
C ILE A 37 -1.43 3.39 -6.00
N GLN A 38 -2.42 4.19 -6.38
CA GLN A 38 -2.25 5.18 -7.46
C GLN A 38 -1.19 6.25 -7.14
N GLN A 39 -1.00 6.63 -5.87
CA GLN A 39 0.08 7.56 -5.50
C GLN A 39 1.47 6.94 -5.66
N ILE A 40 1.60 5.61 -5.52
CA ILE A 40 2.87 4.91 -5.70
C ILE A 40 3.41 5.11 -7.13
N GLU A 41 2.55 5.28 -8.14
CA GLU A 41 3.00 5.60 -9.50
C GLU A 41 3.82 6.90 -9.55
N GLN A 42 3.41 7.91 -8.78
CA GLN A 42 4.13 9.18 -8.65
C GLN A 42 5.42 9.01 -7.83
N ASP A 43 5.37 8.21 -6.77
CA ASP A 43 6.53 7.90 -5.95
C ASP A 43 7.59 7.16 -6.77
N VAL A 44 7.19 6.15 -7.56
CA VAL A 44 8.05 5.41 -8.50
C VAL A 44 8.73 6.36 -9.48
N THR A 45 7.98 7.29 -10.07
CA THR A 45 8.55 8.31 -10.97
C THR A 45 9.60 9.18 -10.28
N THR A 46 9.39 9.49 -9.00
CA THR A 46 10.33 10.28 -8.18
C THR A 46 11.57 9.47 -7.85
N LEU A 47 11.40 8.21 -7.44
CA LEU A 47 12.51 7.30 -7.13
C LEU A 47 13.35 7.02 -8.38
N GLU A 48 12.74 6.74 -9.52
CA GLU A 48 13.45 6.50 -10.78
C GLU A 48 14.40 7.66 -11.15
N LYS A 49 13.96 8.91 -10.91
CA LYS A 49 14.75 10.11 -11.24
C LYS A 49 15.84 10.44 -10.23
N HIS A 50 15.59 10.18 -8.96
CA HIS A 50 16.43 10.73 -7.88
C HIS A 50 17.15 9.67 -7.05
N ARG A 51 16.57 8.48 -6.92
CA ARG A 51 17.01 7.37 -6.06
C ARG A 51 16.64 6.01 -6.70
N PRO A 52 17.28 5.65 -7.84
CA PRO A 52 16.99 4.39 -8.51
C PRO A 52 17.35 3.16 -7.64
N ASP A 53 18.30 3.32 -6.71
CA ASP A 53 18.64 2.33 -5.68
C ASP A 53 17.42 1.93 -4.83
N LEU A 54 16.66 2.91 -4.35
CA LEU A 54 15.45 2.64 -3.55
C LEU A 54 14.28 2.09 -4.40
N LEU A 55 14.25 2.41 -5.70
CA LEU A 55 13.27 1.82 -6.61
C LEU A 55 13.54 0.34 -6.84
N GLU A 56 14.81 -0.06 -6.92
CA GLU A 56 15.22 -1.45 -7.04
C GLU A 56 14.80 -2.24 -5.79
N GLU A 57 15.11 -1.74 -4.60
CA GLU A 57 14.66 -2.34 -3.33
C GLU A 57 13.13 -2.49 -3.25
N LEU A 58 12.39 -1.46 -3.69
CA LEU A 58 10.92 -1.53 -3.73
C LEU A 58 10.42 -2.61 -4.70
N ARG A 59 11.06 -2.75 -5.87
CA ARG A 59 10.69 -3.75 -6.87
C ARG A 59 10.98 -5.15 -6.39
N GLU A 60 12.09 -5.38 -5.71
CA GLU A 60 12.40 -6.69 -5.10
C GLU A 60 11.27 -7.13 -4.17
N VAL A 61 10.86 -6.27 -3.23
CA VAL A 61 9.81 -6.61 -2.25
C VAL A 61 8.41 -6.80 -2.86
N VAL A 62 8.11 -6.14 -3.99
CA VAL A 62 6.77 -6.17 -4.61
C VAL A 62 6.66 -7.23 -5.71
N CYS A 63 7.74 -7.43 -6.47
CA CYS A 63 7.76 -8.26 -7.66
C CYS A 63 8.46 -9.61 -7.45
N ASP A 64 8.72 -10.02 -6.20
CA ASP A 64 9.28 -11.35 -5.89
C ASP A 64 8.61 -12.43 -6.78
N GLU A 65 9.39 -12.93 -7.74
CA GLU A 65 8.98 -13.87 -8.77
C GLU A 65 8.88 -15.27 -8.15
N GLU A 66 7.67 -15.69 -7.75
CA GLU A 66 7.28 -17.11 -7.69
C GLU A 66 6.49 -17.51 -8.96
#